data_AF-A0A641RXD7-F1
#
_entry.id   AF-A0A641RXD7-F1
#
_cell.length_a   1.000
_cell.length_b   1.000
_cell.length_c   1.000
_cell.angle_alpha   90.00
_cell.angle_beta   90.00
_cell.angle_gamma   90.00
#
_symmetry.space_group_name_H-M   'P 1'
#
loop_
_entity.id
_entity.type
_entity.pdbx_description
1 polymer ?
#
loop_
_entity_poly.entity_id
_entity_poly.type
_entity_poly.pdbx_seq_one_letter_code
_entity_poly.pdbx_strand_id
1 'polypeptide(L)'
;IGDVYVVNTVTGKDFVKDPGLHRTLLGDGLACLCAGLLGGPPVTTYSEVTGAMSLTKITNPQVVRIAAISAILFSVIGKISALLRSIPSAVLGGIMLLLFGTIACAGIGNLVNNCIDLSRTRNIVIVSLTLTVGIGGAAFSWGDFSLSGIGLAALVGVVLNLILPKED
;
A
#
# COMPACT_ATOMS: atom_id res chain seq x y z
N ILE A 1 3.30 -1.64 -5.92
CA ILE A 1 2.85 -1.99 -7.31
C ILE A 1 1.45 -1.44 -7.59
N GLY A 2 0.43 -1.81 -6.79
CA GLY A 2 -0.93 -1.28 -6.96
C GLY A 2 -1.00 0.25 -7.00
N ASP A 3 -0.30 0.93 -6.09
CA ASP A 3 -0.26 2.41 -6.07
C ASP A 3 0.32 3.00 -7.35
N VAL A 4 1.29 2.33 -7.99
CA VAL A 4 1.87 2.79 -9.27
C VAL A 4 0.83 2.74 -10.38
N TYR A 5 -0.01 1.69 -10.42
CA TYR A 5 -1.12 1.62 -11.36
C TYR A 5 -2.16 2.72 -11.13
N VAL A 6 -2.46 3.07 -9.87
CA VAL A 6 -3.35 4.19 -9.56
C VAL A 6 -2.70 5.53 -9.94
N VAL A 7 -1.40 5.70 -9.73
CA VAL A 7 -0.67 6.90 -10.20
C VAL A 7 -0.70 6.97 -11.73
N ASN A 8 -0.58 5.85 -12.45
CA ASN A 8 -0.67 5.83 -13.92
C ASN A 8 -2.02 6.37 -14.40
N THR A 9 -3.12 5.91 -13.80
CA THR A 9 -4.47 6.36 -14.19
C THR A 9 -4.70 7.83 -13.87
N VAL A 10 -4.14 8.35 -12.77
CA VAL A 10 -4.24 9.76 -12.38
C VAL A 10 -3.40 10.68 -13.26
N THR A 11 -2.20 10.26 -13.64
CA THR A 11 -1.25 11.05 -14.44
C THR A 11 -1.47 10.93 -15.94
N GLY A 12 -2.23 9.93 -16.39
CA GLY A 12 -2.40 9.60 -17.81
C GLY A 12 -1.12 9.10 -18.49
N LYS A 13 -0.14 8.64 -17.70
CA LYS A 13 1.15 8.14 -18.18
C LYS A 13 1.40 6.74 -17.66
N ASP A 14 1.99 5.90 -18.50
CA ASP A 14 2.33 4.54 -18.11
C ASP A 14 3.74 4.46 -17.51
N PHE A 15 3.84 4.69 -16.19
CA PHE A 15 5.10 4.55 -15.47
C PHE A 15 5.57 3.10 -15.31
N VAL A 16 4.71 2.12 -15.61
CA VAL A 16 5.11 0.70 -15.62
C VAL A 16 5.98 0.41 -16.84
N LYS A 17 5.72 1.08 -17.97
CA LYS A 17 6.50 0.99 -19.20
C LYS A 17 7.67 1.99 -19.25
N ASP A 18 7.46 3.26 -18.95
CA ASP A 18 8.49 4.31 -18.96
C ASP A 18 8.25 5.30 -17.81
N PRO A 19 9.13 5.41 -16.80
CA PRO A 19 10.54 4.99 -16.71
C PRO A 19 10.76 3.51 -16.38
N GLY A 20 9.68 2.75 -16.17
CA GLY A 20 9.73 1.31 -15.94
C GLY A 20 9.51 0.95 -14.47
N LEU A 21 8.66 -0.05 -14.22
CA LEU A 21 8.34 -0.52 -12.86
C LEU A 21 9.59 -0.96 -12.08
N HIS A 22 10.59 -1.52 -12.78
CA HIS A 22 11.86 -1.92 -12.19
C HIS A 22 12.60 -0.76 -11.52
N ARG A 23 12.54 0.46 -12.07
CA ARG A 23 13.19 1.64 -11.46
C ARG A 23 12.46 2.08 -10.21
N THR A 24 11.13 2.05 -10.21
CA THR A 24 10.32 2.38 -9.04
C THR A 24 10.56 1.38 -7.91
N LEU A 25 10.57 0.07 -8.22
CA LEU A 25 10.86 -0.98 -7.24
C LEU A 25 12.29 -0.90 -6.70
N LEU A 26 13.27 -0.60 -7.56
CA LEU A 26 14.65 -0.40 -7.13
C LEU A 26 14.79 0.84 -6.22
N GLY A 27 14.09 1.92 -6.52
CA GLY A 27 14.04 3.11 -5.67
C GLY A 27 13.44 2.83 -4.29
N ASP A 28 12.35 2.07 -4.23
CA ASP A 28 11.70 1.66 -2.98
C ASP A 28 12.61 0.75 -2.14
N GLY A 29 13.28 -0.21 -2.79
CA GLY A 29 14.26 -1.08 -2.14
C GLY A 29 15.47 -0.31 -1.59
N LEU A 30 16.02 0.63 -2.35
CA LEU A 30 17.09 1.51 -1.88
C LEU A 30 16.64 2.39 -0.70
N ALA A 31 15.41 2.90 -0.75
CA ALA A 31 14.85 3.69 0.34
C ALA A 31 14.69 2.84 1.62
N CYS A 32 14.22 1.59 1.50
CA CYS A 32 14.17 0.64 2.61
C CYS A 32 15.55 0.31 3.17
N LEU A 33 16.56 0.11 2.31
CA LEU A 33 17.94 -0.14 2.76
C LEU A 33 18.50 1.06 3.53
N CYS A 34 18.34 2.27 3.00
CA CYS A 34 18.75 3.50 3.68
C CYS A 34 18.00 3.70 5.01
N ALA A 35 16.68 3.42 5.05
CA ALA A 35 15.90 3.49 6.27
C ALA A 35 16.38 2.47 7.31
N GLY A 36 16.62 1.23 6.91
CA GLY A 36 17.15 0.18 7.79
C GLY A 36 18.53 0.51 8.34
N LEU A 37 19.43 1.08 7.52
CA LEU A 37 20.75 1.53 7.96
C LEU A 37 20.67 2.68 8.97
N LEU A 38 19.68 3.56 8.84
CA LEU A 38 19.41 4.66 9.76
C LEU A 38 18.56 4.24 10.97
N GLY A 39 18.17 2.97 11.09
CA GLY A 39 17.34 2.44 12.17
C GLY A 39 15.84 2.75 12.06
N GLY A 40 15.37 3.18 10.88
CA GLY A 40 13.97 3.40 10.57
C GLY A 40 13.22 2.13 10.15
N PRO A 41 11.87 2.15 10.21
CA PRO A 41 11.04 1.06 9.72
C PRO A 41 11.08 0.95 8.18
N PRO A 42 10.65 -0.18 7.61
CA PRO A 42 10.44 -0.32 6.17
C PRO A 42 9.50 0.77 5.63
N VAL A 43 9.85 1.32 4.47
CA VAL A 43 9.08 2.38 3.80
C VAL A 43 8.38 1.83 2.56
N THR A 44 7.30 2.47 2.15
CA THR A 44 6.57 2.11 0.92
C THR A 44 5.88 3.37 0.37
N THR A 45 5.39 3.27 -0.86
CA THR A 45 4.50 4.29 -1.43
C THR A 45 3.18 4.36 -0.65
N TYR A 46 2.73 5.57 -0.32
CA TYR A 46 1.52 5.82 0.45
C TYR A 46 0.29 6.02 -0.45
N SER A 47 -0.73 5.19 -0.26
CA SER A 47 -1.98 5.25 -1.04
C SER A 47 -2.76 6.54 -0.78
N GLU A 48 -2.63 7.15 0.41
CA GLU A 48 -3.30 8.42 0.77
C GLU A 48 -2.78 9.57 -0.07
N VAL A 49 -1.46 9.60 -0.33
CA VAL A 49 -0.82 10.62 -1.15
C VAL A 49 -1.27 10.47 -2.60
N THR A 50 -1.32 9.24 -3.12
CA THR A 50 -1.85 8.95 -4.45
C THR A 50 -3.34 9.33 -4.56
N GLY A 51 -4.13 9.05 -3.52
CA GLY A 51 -5.53 9.47 -3.43
C GLY A 51 -5.68 10.99 -3.48
N ALA A 52 -4.88 11.72 -2.70
CA ALA A 52 -4.85 13.19 -2.73
C ALA A 52 -4.43 13.76 -4.10
N MET A 53 -3.47 13.12 -4.79
CA MET A 53 -3.09 13.49 -6.16
C MET A 53 -4.25 13.30 -7.15
N SER A 54 -5.05 12.24 -6.96
CA SER A 54 -6.22 11.96 -7.81
C SER A 54 -7.30 13.05 -7.72
N LEU A 55 -7.46 13.64 -6.53
CA LEU A 55 -8.41 14.72 -6.24
C LEU A 55 -7.88 16.10 -6.65
N THR A 56 -6.65 16.42 -6.27
CA THR A 56 -6.03 17.72 -6.54
C THR A 56 -5.59 17.88 -8.00
N LYS A 57 -5.45 16.77 -8.74
CA LYS A 57 -4.89 16.72 -10.10
C LYS A 57 -3.47 17.28 -10.21
N ILE A 58 -2.78 17.46 -9.08
CA ILE A 58 -1.40 17.93 -9.05
C ILE A 58 -0.47 16.72 -9.09
N THR A 59 0.16 16.51 -10.24
CA THR A 59 1.02 15.34 -10.50
C THR A 59 2.50 15.70 -10.64
N ASN A 60 2.86 16.95 -10.35
CA ASN A 60 4.23 17.44 -10.49
C ASN A 60 5.14 16.84 -9.39
N PRO A 61 6.21 16.11 -9.75
CA PRO A 61 7.17 15.54 -8.79
C PRO A 61 7.84 16.56 -7.88
N GLN A 62 7.90 17.84 -8.28
CA GLN A 62 8.45 18.92 -7.46
C GLN A 62 7.70 19.08 -6.14
N VAL A 63 6.37 18.87 -6.13
CA VAL A 63 5.56 18.97 -4.90
C VAL A 63 5.96 17.91 -3.89
N VAL A 64 6.20 16.68 -4.35
CA VAL A 64 6.66 15.58 -3.50
C VAL A 64 8.06 15.86 -2.96
N ARG A 65 8.96 16.46 -3.75
CA ARG A 65 10.29 16.87 -3.26
C ARG A 65 10.23 17.96 -2.20
N ILE A 66 9.35 18.95 -2.38
CA ILE A 66 9.13 20.01 -1.38
C ILE A 66 8.61 19.39 -0.07
N ALA A 67 7.65 18.46 -0.16
CA ALA A 67 7.13 17.73 0.99
C ALA A 67 8.22 16.89 1.70
N ALA A 68 9.12 16.26 0.95
CA ALA A 68 10.24 15.51 1.53
C ALA A 68 11.22 16.42 2.29
N ILE A 69 11.58 17.57 1.70
CA ILE A 69 12.48 18.54 2.34
C ILE A 69 11.83 19.14 3.59
N SER A 70 10.54 19.50 3.54
CA SER A 70 9.83 20.01 4.70
C SER A 70 9.71 18.97 5.81
N ALA A 71 9.49 17.70 5.47
CA ALA A 71 9.48 16.61 6.44
C ALA A 71 10.84 16.43 7.15
N ILE A 72 11.96 16.53 6.40
CA ILE A 72 13.31 16.50 6.99
C ILE A 72 13.51 17.68 7.96
N LEU A 73 13.12 18.89 7.55
CA LEU A 73 13.20 20.07 8.41
C LEU A 73 12.35 19.90 9.68
N PHE A 74 11.12 19.40 9.54
CA PHE A 74 10.23 19.17 10.68
C PHE A 74 10.73 18.08 11.63
N SER A 75 11.44 17.07 11.10
CA SER A 75 12.05 16.02 11.91
C SER A 75 13.14 16.56 12.85
N VAL A 76 13.88 17.59 12.43
CA VAL A 76 14.97 18.21 13.23
C VAL A 76 14.42 19.20 14.27
N ILE A 77 13.23 19.78 14.05
CA ILE A 77 12.62 20.74 14.97
C ILE A 77 11.94 20.00 16.13
N GLY A 78 12.65 19.84 17.25
CA GLY A 78 12.14 19.12 18.43
C GLY A 78 10.81 19.66 19.01
N LYS A 79 10.47 20.93 18.77
CA LYS A 79 9.16 21.50 19.15
C LYS A 79 8.00 20.84 18.39
N ILE A 80 8.20 20.52 17.11
CA ILE A 80 7.19 19.82 16.30
C ILE A 80 7.05 18.38 16.79
N SER A 81 8.17 17.71 17.10
CA SER A 81 8.13 16.37 17.69
C SER A 81 7.39 16.33 19.04
N ALA A 82 7.57 17.36 19.89
CA ALA A 82 6.84 17.50 21.14
C ALA A 82 5.34 17.72 20.92
N LEU A 83 4.97 18.54 19.93
CA LEU A 83 3.58 18.74 19.53
C LEU A 83 2.92 17.43 19.06
N LEU A 84 3.61 16.65 18.21
CA LEU A 84 3.11 15.36 17.75
C LEU A 84 2.88 14.37 18.90
N ARG A 85 3.75 14.38 19.91
CA ARG A 85 3.58 13.57 21.13
C ARG A 85 2.43 14.02 22.03
N SER A 86 2.01 15.28 21.92
CA SER A 86 0.86 15.81 22.68
C SER A 86 -0.49 15.40 22.10
N ILE A 87 -0.53 14.77 20.91
CA ILE A 87 -1.77 14.34 20.27
C ILE A 87 -2.39 13.18 21.09
N PRO A 88 -3.67 13.27 21.47
CA PRO A 88 -4.34 12.21 22.21
C PRO A 88 -4.39 10.89 21.43
N SER A 89 -4.28 9.77 22.14
CA SER A 89 -4.37 8.42 21.56
C SER A 89 -5.69 8.18 20.82
N ALA A 90 -6.79 8.77 21.28
CA ALA A 90 -8.10 8.68 20.63
C ALA A 90 -8.09 9.30 19.22
N VAL A 91 -7.40 10.43 19.03
CA VAL A 91 -7.25 11.09 17.72
C VAL A 91 -6.36 10.25 16.82
N LEU A 92 -5.25 9.73 17.39
CA LEU A 92 -4.34 8.86 16.66
C LEU A 92 -5.05 7.61 16.15
N GLY A 93 -5.89 6.98 16.99
CA GLY A 93 -6.72 5.84 16.62
C GLY A 93 -7.72 6.17 15.51
N GLY A 94 -8.38 7.33 15.58
CA GLY A 94 -9.29 7.80 14.52
C GLY A 94 -8.58 7.99 13.18
N ILE A 95 -7.39 8.60 13.18
CA ILE A 95 -6.58 8.76 11.96
C ILE A 95 -6.16 7.38 11.41
N MET A 96 -5.75 6.44 12.26
CA MET A 96 -5.39 5.09 11.82
C MET A 96 -6.57 4.33 11.21
N LEU A 97 -7.78 4.46 11.76
CA LEU A 97 -8.98 3.86 11.18
C LEU A 97 -9.28 4.40 9.78
N LEU A 98 -9.15 5.72 9.60
CA LEU A 98 -9.30 6.34 8.28
C LEU A 98 -8.21 5.86 7.32
N LEU A 99 -6.96 5.81 7.76
CA LEU A 99 -5.80 5.40 6.97
C LEU A 99 -5.96 3.95 6.48
N PHE A 100 -6.19 3.00 7.38
CA PHE A 100 -6.42 1.60 7.00
C PHE A 100 -7.67 1.41 6.15
N GLY A 101 -8.74 2.18 6.42
CA GLY A 101 -9.93 2.20 5.58
C GLY A 101 -9.66 2.67 4.15
N THR A 102 -8.85 3.73 3.98
CA THR A 102 -8.47 4.22 2.65
C THR A 102 -7.59 3.22 1.89
N ILE A 103 -6.69 2.51 2.56
CA ILE A 103 -5.88 1.44 1.94
C ILE A 103 -6.79 0.30 1.46
N ALA A 104 -7.77 -0.13 2.27
CA ALA A 104 -8.73 -1.15 1.87
C ALA A 104 -9.55 -0.71 0.65
N CYS A 105 -10.05 0.53 0.65
CA CYS A 105 -10.76 1.11 -0.49
C CYS A 105 -9.88 1.21 -1.75
N ALA A 106 -8.59 1.53 -1.62
CA ALA A 106 -7.66 1.56 -2.75
C ALA A 106 -7.48 0.16 -3.37
N GLY A 107 -7.41 -0.89 -2.55
CA GLY A 107 -7.37 -2.28 -3.01
C GLY A 107 -8.62 -2.69 -3.81
N ILE A 108 -9.81 -2.36 -3.29
CA ILE A 108 -11.09 -2.58 -4.00
C ILE A 108 -11.15 -1.75 -5.27
N GLY A 109 -10.75 -0.48 -5.21
CA GLY A 109 -10.69 0.41 -6.37
C GLY A 109 -9.80 -0.14 -7.48
N ASN A 110 -8.66 -0.75 -7.14
CA ASN A 110 -7.81 -1.42 -8.12
C ASN A 110 -8.51 -2.63 -8.77
N LEU A 111 -9.31 -3.41 -8.02
CA LEU A 111 -10.08 -4.52 -8.56
C LEU A 111 -11.13 -4.05 -9.58
N VAL A 112 -11.83 -2.95 -9.25
CA VAL A 112 -12.84 -2.32 -10.11
C VAL A 112 -12.19 -1.69 -11.35
N ASN A 113 -11.07 -0.98 -11.20
CA ASN A 113 -10.35 -0.36 -12.31
C ASN A 113 -9.82 -1.36 -13.33
N ASN A 114 -9.48 -2.58 -12.88
CA ASN A 114 -9.07 -3.68 -13.76
C ASN A 114 -10.26 -4.48 -14.32
N CYS A 115 -11.50 -4.01 -14.12
CA CYS A 115 -12.73 -4.64 -14.61
C CYS A 115 -12.84 -6.13 -14.26
N ILE A 116 -12.42 -6.52 -13.05
CA ILE A 116 -12.52 -7.91 -12.63
C ILE A 116 -13.98 -8.29 -12.43
N ASP A 117 -14.45 -9.25 -13.23
CA ASP A 117 -15.81 -9.77 -13.12
C ASP A 117 -15.95 -10.62 -11.85
N LEU A 118 -16.57 -10.02 -10.84
CA LEU A 118 -16.96 -10.69 -9.60
C LEU A 118 -18.20 -11.57 -9.75
N SER A 119 -18.75 -11.76 -10.96
CA SER A 119 -19.80 -12.75 -11.22
C SER A 119 -19.20 -14.14 -11.48
N ARG A 120 -17.93 -14.21 -11.89
CA ARG A 120 -17.21 -15.48 -12.08
C ARG A 120 -16.91 -16.11 -10.72
N THR A 121 -17.38 -17.33 -10.50
CA THR A 121 -17.18 -18.09 -9.26
C THR A 121 -15.72 -18.16 -8.83
N ARG A 122 -14.78 -18.33 -9.77
CA ARG A 122 -13.33 -18.32 -9.52
C ARG A 122 -12.87 -17.04 -8.82
N ASN A 123 -13.27 -15.87 -9.32
CA ASN A 123 -12.82 -14.59 -8.79
C ASN A 123 -13.42 -14.34 -7.40
N ILE A 124 -14.70 -14.66 -7.21
CA ILE A 124 -15.35 -14.59 -5.90
C ILE A 124 -14.60 -15.45 -4.88
N VAL A 125 -14.34 -16.71 -5.21
CA VAL A 125 -13.66 -17.66 -4.30
C VAL A 125 -12.28 -17.15 -3.89
N ILE A 126 -11.48 -16.68 -4.85
CA ILE A 126 -10.14 -16.11 -4.56
C ILE A 126 -10.24 -14.91 -3.63
N VAL A 127 -11.13 -13.95 -3.94
CA VAL A 127 -11.28 -12.72 -3.16
C VAL A 127 -11.82 -13.01 -1.76
N SER A 128 -12.86 -13.85 -1.64
CA SER A 128 -13.46 -14.23 -0.36
C SER A 128 -12.49 -14.96 0.56
N LEU A 129 -11.72 -15.93 0.04
CA LEU A 129 -10.72 -16.65 0.84
C LEU A 129 -9.58 -15.72 1.27
N THR A 130 -9.10 -14.87 0.36
CA THR A 130 -8.03 -13.90 0.67
C THR A 130 -8.47 -12.92 1.77
N LEU A 131 -9.69 -12.37 1.67
CA LEU A 131 -10.26 -11.48 2.68
C LEU A 131 -10.49 -12.20 4.02
N THR A 132 -11.02 -13.42 4.00
CA THR A 132 -11.30 -14.19 5.23
C THR A 132 -10.01 -14.54 5.96
N VAL A 133 -8.97 -14.97 5.25
CA VAL A 133 -7.66 -15.28 5.84
C VAL A 133 -6.98 -14.01 6.38
N GLY A 134 -7.05 -12.90 5.64
CA GLY A 134 -6.40 -11.65 6.02
C GLY A 134 -7.06 -10.93 7.20
N ILE A 135 -8.38 -10.82 7.20
CA ILE A 135 -9.16 -10.11 8.24
C ILE A 135 -9.46 -11.05 9.42
N GLY A 136 -9.72 -12.33 9.16
CA GLY A 136 -10.13 -13.32 10.15
C GLY A 136 -9.03 -13.76 11.12
N GLY A 137 -7.81 -13.22 11.00
CA GLY A 137 -6.71 -13.52 11.92
C GLY A 137 -6.17 -14.93 11.79
N ALA A 138 -6.31 -15.56 10.63
CA ALA A 138 -5.74 -16.88 10.37
C ALA A 138 -4.22 -16.79 10.51
N ALA A 139 -3.67 -17.64 11.37
CA ALA A 139 -2.23 -17.75 11.59
C ALA A 139 -1.83 -19.20 11.33
N PHE A 140 -0.87 -19.39 10.44
CA PHE A 140 -0.25 -20.68 10.18
C PHE A 140 1.08 -20.72 10.95
N SER A 141 1.14 -21.59 11.95
CA SER A 141 2.34 -21.78 12.78
C SER A 141 2.89 -23.17 12.55
N TRP A 142 4.14 -23.25 12.09
CA TRP A 142 4.86 -24.50 11.93
C TRP A 142 6.26 -24.37 12.52
N GLY A 143 6.45 -24.93 13.72
CA GLY A 143 7.68 -24.73 14.50
C GLY A 143 7.89 -23.25 14.87
N ASP A 144 9.11 -22.74 14.65
CA ASP A 144 9.47 -21.33 14.87
C ASP A 144 8.94 -20.38 13.78
N PHE A 145 8.31 -20.90 12.73
CA PHE A 145 7.77 -20.09 11.65
C PHE A 145 6.28 -19.81 11.87
N SER A 146 5.95 -18.54 12.11
CA SER A 146 4.56 -18.08 12.15
C SER A 146 4.28 -17.13 10.98
N LEU A 147 3.37 -17.51 10.09
CA LEU A 147 2.87 -16.65 9.02
C LEU A 147 1.42 -16.27 9.33
N SER A 148 1.15 -14.97 9.44
CA SER A 148 -0.17 -14.47 9.83
C SER A 148 -0.55 -13.20 9.05
N GLY A 149 -1.84 -12.91 9.03
CA GLY A 149 -2.40 -11.68 8.48
C GLY A 149 -2.15 -11.53 6.99
N ILE A 150 -1.62 -10.36 6.60
CA ILE A 150 -1.47 -9.95 5.18
C ILE A 150 -0.55 -10.91 4.41
N GLY A 151 0.52 -11.41 5.05
CA GLY A 151 1.47 -12.33 4.41
C GLY A 151 0.83 -13.67 4.04
N LEU A 152 0.04 -14.25 4.95
CA LEU A 152 -0.69 -15.49 4.70
C LEU A 152 -1.80 -15.29 3.66
N ALA A 153 -2.54 -14.19 3.75
CA ALA A 153 -3.59 -13.85 2.81
C ALA A 153 -3.07 -13.71 1.37
N ALA A 154 -1.95 -13.01 1.19
CA ALA A 154 -1.32 -12.86 -0.13
C ALA A 154 -0.87 -14.21 -0.71
N LEU A 155 -0.29 -15.08 0.12
CA LEU A 155 0.14 -16.41 -0.30
C LEU A 155 -1.05 -17.28 -0.73
N VAL A 156 -2.13 -17.30 0.06
CA VAL A 156 -3.37 -18.00 -0.28
C VAL A 156 -3.95 -17.47 -1.60
N GLY A 157 -4.01 -16.15 -1.78
CA GLY A 157 -4.52 -15.53 -3.00
C GLY A 157 -3.71 -15.93 -4.25
N VAL A 158 -2.38 -15.93 -4.15
CA VAL A 158 -1.49 -16.34 -5.25
C VAL A 158 -1.66 -17.83 -5.58
N VAL A 159 -1.66 -18.69 -4.56
CA VAL A 159 -1.81 -20.14 -4.71
C VAL A 159 -3.16 -20.49 -5.33
N LEU A 160 -4.26 -19.90 -4.85
CA LEU A 160 -5.59 -20.12 -5.41
C LEU A 160 -5.68 -19.63 -6.86
N ASN A 161 -5.08 -18.47 -7.17
CA ASN A 161 -5.06 -17.96 -8.54
C ASN A 161 -4.29 -18.88 -9.51
N LEU A 162 -3.26 -19.59 -9.02
CA LEU A 162 -2.48 -20.57 -9.80
C LEU A 162 -3.20 -21.91 -9.97
N ILE A 163 -3.84 -22.41 -8.91
CA ILE A 163 -4.48 -23.74 -8.92
C ILE A 163 -5.83 -23.70 -9.64
N LEU A 164 -6.62 -22.63 -9.45
CA LEU A 164 -7.96 -22.57 -10.01
C LEU A 164 -7.88 -22.38 -11.54
N PRO A 165 -8.48 -23.29 -12.33
CA PRO A 165 -8.43 -23.24 -13.78
C PRO A 165 -9.06 -21.93 -14.28
N LYS A 166 -8.43 -21.31 -15.27
CA LYS A 166 -9.03 -20.18 -15.99
C LYS A 166 -10.10 -20.77 -16.90
N GLU A 167 -11.32 -20.92 -16.41
CA GLU A 167 -12.46 -21.15 -17.30
C GLU A 167 -12.63 -19.91 -18.18
N ASP A 168 -12.65 -20.14 -19.50
CA ASP A 168 -12.82 -19.14 -20.56
C ASP A 168 -14.11 -18.31 -20.35
#